data_AF-A0A7X8BTF7-F1
#
_entry.id   AF-A0A7X8BTF7-F1
#
_cell.length_a   1.000
_cell.length_b   1.000
_cell.length_c   1.000
_cell.angle_alpha   90.00
_cell.angle_beta   90.00
_cell.angle_gamma   90.00
#
_symmetry.space_group_name_H-M   'P 1'
#
loop_
_entity.id
_entity.type
_entity.pdbx_description
1 polymer ?
#
loop_
_entity_poly.entity_id
_entity_poly.type
_entity_poly.pdbx_seq_one_letter_code
_entity_poly.pdbx_strand_id
1 'polypeptide(L)'
;MNKNLKILTLFLLISQMVFAQQPRPNRVETVKYPNSRQKKEEKIYNNNKVVSWKQWYEDGKPKMAQYFKDGKKHGTFTEWYANGNKRSQITYSNDSIIGIEYTWYENGKTEFEKHYEDNRLVRLIKYDQLGLKIYQEEYLVDKTVKIEYQWFINKQVKEEKYYENNTLMKRTEYYPTGGKRVEENYKFGKIEGLAYEWYENGVIKAERTYSGGNIIKLVKYNEQGQKESVNVYDEKKPPAKPK
;
A
#
# COMPACT_ATOMS: atom_id res chain seq x y z
N MET A 1 -32.07 -93.30 11.20
CA MET A 1 -32.85 -92.04 11.10
C MET A 1 -32.01 -90.95 11.75
N ASN A 2 -31.50 -89.87 11.16
CA ASN A 2 -31.52 -89.23 9.83
C ASN A 2 -30.07 -88.74 9.60
N LYS A 3 -29.38 -89.10 8.51
CA LYS A 3 -29.34 -88.40 7.21
C LYS A 3 -29.01 -86.90 7.32
N ASN A 4 -27.74 -86.51 7.14
CA ASN A 4 -27.17 -86.14 5.83
C ASN A 4 -25.91 -85.25 5.97
N LEU A 5 -24.84 -85.79 5.40
CA LEU A 5 -23.59 -85.12 5.03
C LEU A 5 -23.81 -84.28 3.75
N LYS A 6 -23.31 -83.04 3.71
CA LYS A 6 -22.85 -82.40 2.46
C LYS A 6 -21.62 -81.53 2.74
N ILE A 7 -20.47 -82.03 2.30
CA ILE A 7 -19.26 -81.27 1.99
C ILE A 7 -19.38 -80.82 0.52
N LEU A 8 -19.08 -79.54 0.19
CA LEU A 8 -18.26 -79.15 -0.97
C LEU A 8 -18.10 -77.61 -1.10
N THR A 9 -16.83 -77.14 -1.13
CA THR A 9 -16.21 -76.06 -1.96
C THR A 9 -16.77 -74.62 -1.95
N LEU A 10 -16.05 -73.50 -2.14
CA LEU A 10 -14.65 -73.09 -2.32
C LEU A 10 -14.70 -71.53 -2.46
N PHE A 11 -13.72 -70.81 -1.89
CA PHE A 11 -13.33 -69.38 -2.07
C PHE A 11 -14.27 -68.37 -2.76
N LEU A 12 -14.54 -67.22 -2.10
CA LEU A 12 -14.30 -65.89 -2.70
C LEU A 12 -14.32 -64.73 -1.68
N LEU A 13 -13.34 -63.85 -1.82
CA LEU A 13 -13.23 -62.47 -1.34
C LEU A 13 -13.00 -62.24 0.15
N ILE A 14 -11.70 -62.18 0.45
CA ILE A 14 -11.10 -61.13 1.28
C ILE A 14 -11.70 -59.78 0.86
N SER A 15 -12.81 -59.37 1.48
CA SER A 15 -13.23 -57.99 1.45
C SER A 15 -12.38 -57.27 2.48
N GLN A 16 -11.23 -56.79 2.02
CA GLN A 16 -10.57 -55.68 2.65
C GLN A 16 -11.62 -54.57 2.75
N MET A 17 -12.23 -54.40 3.93
CA MET A 17 -12.65 -53.07 4.30
C MET A 17 -11.37 -52.25 4.42
N VAL A 18 -11.00 -51.67 3.28
CA VAL A 18 -10.26 -50.41 3.25
C VAL A 18 -11.15 -49.46 4.05
N PHE A 19 -10.93 -49.40 5.36
CA PHE A 19 -11.19 -48.17 6.07
C PHE A 19 -10.23 -47.17 5.44
N ALA A 20 -10.70 -46.48 4.39
CA ALA A 20 -10.19 -45.16 4.09
C ALA A 20 -10.23 -44.44 5.43
N GLN A 21 -9.05 -44.15 6.00
CA GLN A 21 -8.97 -43.41 7.26
C GLN A 21 -9.83 -42.18 7.05
N GLN A 22 -10.98 -42.12 7.74
CA GLN A 22 -11.80 -40.92 7.78
C GLN A 22 -10.82 -39.77 8.07
N PRO A 23 -10.82 -38.68 7.27
CA PRO A 23 -9.81 -37.63 7.40
C PRO A 23 -9.75 -37.23 8.87
N ARG A 24 -8.60 -37.49 9.51
CA ARG A 24 -8.43 -37.22 10.94
C ARG A 24 -8.81 -35.76 11.17
N PRO A 25 -9.63 -35.44 12.18
CA PRO A 25 -9.96 -34.05 12.45
C PRO A 25 -8.65 -33.28 12.62
N ASN A 26 -8.59 -32.09 12.03
CA ASN A 26 -7.40 -31.23 12.10
C ASN A 26 -6.90 -31.17 13.57
N ARG A 27 -5.60 -31.38 13.79
CA ARG A 27 -5.02 -31.23 15.15
C ARG A 27 -5.13 -29.77 15.54
N VAL A 28 -5.64 -29.48 16.73
CA VAL A 28 -5.75 -28.11 17.25
C VAL A 28 -4.85 -27.98 18.47
N GLU A 29 -3.94 -27.02 18.43
CA GLU A 29 -3.16 -26.58 19.59
C GLU A 29 -3.70 -25.24 20.07
N THR A 30 -3.85 -25.07 21.38
CA THR A 30 -4.34 -23.82 21.98
C THR A 30 -3.47 -23.44 23.17
N VAL A 31 -3.09 -22.17 23.24
CA VAL A 31 -2.43 -21.55 24.39
C VAL A 31 -3.42 -20.59 25.04
N LYS A 32 -3.53 -20.62 26.37
CA LYS A 32 -4.38 -19.70 27.14
C LYS A 32 -3.55 -18.61 27.81
N TYR A 33 -4.19 -17.51 28.16
CA TYR A 33 -3.56 -16.49 28.99
C TYR A 33 -3.31 -17.00 30.43
N PRO A 34 -2.23 -16.55 31.11
CA PRO A 34 -2.03 -16.86 32.52
C PRO A 34 -3.25 -16.46 33.35
N ASN A 35 -3.70 -17.34 34.24
CA ASN A 35 -4.84 -17.09 35.13
C ASN A 35 -6.18 -16.78 34.45
N SER A 36 -6.32 -17.05 33.14
CA SER A 36 -7.55 -16.84 32.38
C SER A 36 -7.97 -18.10 31.62
N ARG A 37 -9.28 -18.29 31.46
CA ARG A 37 -9.83 -19.36 30.60
C ARG A 37 -9.80 -18.97 29.11
N GLN A 38 -9.52 -17.71 28.80
CA GLN A 38 -9.50 -17.17 27.45
C GLN A 38 -8.30 -17.68 26.65
N LYS A 39 -8.53 -17.91 25.35
CA LYS A 39 -7.47 -18.29 24.41
C LYS A 39 -6.56 -17.08 24.15
N LYS A 40 -5.27 -17.34 24.09
CA LYS A 40 -4.25 -16.39 23.61
C LYS A 40 -3.88 -16.69 22.16
N GLU A 41 -3.77 -17.98 21.83
CA GLU A 41 -3.32 -18.44 20.53
C GLU A 41 -3.91 -19.81 20.20
N GLU A 42 -4.15 -20.06 18.92
CA GLU A 42 -4.65 -21.33 18.39
C GLU A 42 -3.98 -21.61 17.05
N LYS A 43 -3.48 -22.83 16.87
CA LYS A 43 -2.96 -23.35 15.60
C LYS A 43 -3.74 -24.59 15.21
N ILE A 44 -4.27 -24.59 14.00
CA ILE A 44 -4.94 -25.74 13.40
C ILE A 44 -3.98 -26.35 12.39
N TYR A 45 -3.80 -27.67 12.46
CA TYR A 45 -2.92 -28.43 11.59
C TYR A 45 -3.70 -29.46 10.77
N ASN A 46 -3.36 -29.56 9.49
CA ASN A 46 -3.77 -30.67 8.62
C ASN A 46 -2.50 -31.40 8.17
N ASN A 47 -2.45 -32.73 8.34
CA ASN A 47 -1.27 -33.54 8.02
C ASN A 47 0.04 -32.97 8.59
N ASN A 48 0.02 -32.59 9.88
CA ASN A 48 1.14 -31.97 10.61
C ASN A 48 1.62 -30.60 10.08
N LYS A 49 0.95 -30.01 9.08
CA LYS A 49 1.22 -28.65 8.60
C LYS A 49 0.18 -27.69 9.15
N VAL A 50 0.59 -26.50 9.59
CA VAL A 50 -0.33 -25.44 10.02
C VAL A 50 -1.19 -25.04 8.81
N VAL A 51 -2.50 -24.92 9.01
CA VAL A 51 -3.47 -24.42 8.02
C VAL A 51 -4.21 -23.17 8.50
N SER A 52 -4.27 -22.93 9.81
CA SER A 52 -4.79 -21.70 10.39
C SER A 52 -4.05 -21.36 11.66
N TRP A 53 -3.77 -20.07 11.84
CA TRP A 53 -3.19 -19.52 13.05
C TRP A 53 -3.98 -18.30 13.46
N LYS A 54 -4.43 -18.28 14.72
CA LYS A 54 -5.23 -17.20 15.29
C LYS A 54 -4.65 -16.78 16.63
N GLN A 55 -4.75 -15.50 16.90
CA GLN A 55 -4.43 -14.91 18.20
C GLN A 55 -5.60 -14.05 18.66
N TRP A 56 -5.75 -13.95 19.97
CA TRP A 56 -6.79 -13.15 20.62
C TRP A 56 -6.15 -12.19 21.61
N TYR A 57 -6.88 -11.12 21.93
CA TYR A 57 -6.62 -10.28 23.09
C TYR A 57 -7.09 -10.97 24.37
N GLU A 58 -6.69 -10.46 25.52
CA GLU A 58 -7.04 -11.03 26.83
C GLU A 58 -8.56 -10.97 27.12
N ASP A 59 -9.26 -10.01 26.52
CA ASP A 59 -10.72 -9.88 26.54
C ASP A 59 -11.44 -10.88 25.61
N GLY A 60 -10.70 -11.72 24.90
CA GLY A 60 -11.22 -12.74 23.99
C GLY A 60 -11.55 -12.24 22.58
N LYS A 61 -11.33 -10.96 22.25
CA LYS A 61 -11.51 -10.45 20.88
C LYS A 61 -10.39 -10.95 19.96
N PRO A 62 -10.66 -11.16 18.66
CA PRO A 62 -9.61 -11.55 17.72
C PRO A 62 -8.55 -10.44 17.66
N LYS A 63 -7.28 -10.85 17.63
CA LYS A 63 -6.12 -9.98 17.45
C LYS A 63 -5.53 -10.17 16.07
N MET A 64 -5.45 -11.42 15.60
CA MET A 64 -4.90 -11.76 14.30
C MET A 64 -5.43 -13.11 13.81
N ALA A 65 -5.57 -13.26 12.50
CA ALA A 65 -5.89 -14.51 11.83
C ALA A 65 -5.09 -14.62 10.53
N GLN A 66 -4.44 -15.77 10.33
CA GLN A 66 -3.68 -16.13 9.14
C GLN A 66 -4.07 -17.55 8.72
N TYR A 67 -4.10 -17.80 7.41
CA TYR A 67 -4.34 -19.14 6.85
C TYR A 67 -3.16 -19.57 5.99
N PHE A 68 -3.01 -20.88 5.85
CA PHE A 68 -1.89 -21.49 5.15
C PHE A 68 -2.35 -22.65 4.27
N LYS A 69 -1.67 -22.81 3.14
CA LYS A 69 -1.82 -23.96 2.24
C LYS A 69 -0.41 -24.48 1.92
N ASP A 70 -0.19 -25.77 2.16
CA ASP A 70 1.10 -26.42 1.93
C ASP A 70 2.31 -25.76 2.62
N GLY A 71 2.08 -25.13 3.77
CA GLY A 71 3.11 -24.42 4.55
C GLY A 71 3.35 -22.97 4.13
N LYS A 72 2.64 -22.49 3.10
CA LYS A 72 2.71 -21.12 2.59
C LYS A 72 1.48 -20.31 3.00
N LYS A 73 1.61 -18.99 3.18
CA LYS A 73 0.48 -18.10 3.43
C LYS A 73 -0.50 -18.20 2.27
N HIS A 74 -1.78 -18.37 2.59
CA HIS A 74 -2.83 -18.50 1.61
C HIS A 74 -4.14 -17.97 2.22
N GLY A 75 -4.99 -17.33 1.43
CA GLY A 75 -6.19 -16.67 1.92
C GLY A 75 -5.92 -15.35 2.64
N THR A 76 -6.94 -14.83 3.32
CA THR A 76 -6.89 -13.49 3.92
C THR A 76 -6.22 -13.50 5.29
N PHE A 77 -5.16 -12.71 5.42
CA PHE A 77 -4.64 -12.26 6.70
C PHE A 77 -5.50 -11.09 7.21
N THR A 78 -5.83 -11.08 8.49
CA THR A 78 -6.48 -9.93 9.12
C THR A 78 -5.92 -9.71 10.52
N GLU A 79 -5.68 -8.46 10.85
CA GLU A 79 -5.30 -8.00 12.17
C GLU A 79 -6.37 -7.03 12.67
N TRP A 80 -6.62 -7.02 13.97
CA TRP A 80 -7.60 -6.15 14.62
C TRP A 80 -6.94 -5.38 15.75
N TYR A 81 -7.50 -4.22 16.08
CA TYR A 81 -7.22 -3.49 17.31
C TYR A 81 -7.98 -4.11 18.50
N ALA A 82 -7.57 -3.79 19.72
CA ALA A 82 -8.23 -4.26 20.94
C ALA A 82 -9.69 -3.78 21.06
N ASN A 83 -10.05 -2.68 20.39
CA ASN A 83 -11.44 -2.24 20.33
C ASN A 83 -12.33 -3.15 19.44
N GLY A 84 -11.73 -4.01 18.60
CA GLY A 84 -12.40 -4.94 17.69
C GLY A 84 -12.45 -4.45 16.23
N ASN A 85 -12.04 -3.21 15.95
CA ASN A 85 -11.94 -2.70 14.59
C ASN A 85 -10.77 -3.35 13.86
N LYS A 86 -10.89 -3.53 12.54
CA LYS A 86 -9.78 -4.01 11.72
C LYS A 86 -8.62 -3.02 11.79
N ARG A 87 -7.41 -3.54 11.83
CA ARG A 87 -6.15 -2.79 11.77
C ARG A 87 -5.48 -2.95 10.42
N SER A 88 -5.44 -4.17 9.90
CA SER A 88 -4.89 -4.45 8.58
C SER A 88 -5.53 -5.69 7.95
N GLN A 89 -5.56 -5.74 6.63
CA GLN A 89 -6.07 -6.88 5.86
C GLN A 89 -5.32 -6.99 4.54
N ILE A 90 -4.88 -8.20 4.23
CA ILE A 90 -4.18 -8.52 2.98
C ILE A 90 -4.48 -9.95 2.59
N THR A 91 -4.61 -10.22 1.29
CA THR A 91 -4.89 -11.56 0.78
C THR A 91 -3.63 -12.16 0.17
N TYR A 92 -3.36 -13.43 0.49
CA TYR A 92 -2.23 -14.17 -0.04
C TYR A 92 -2.67 -15.35 -0.90
N SER A 93 -1.86 -15.73 -1.88
CA SER A 93 -1.87 -17.04 -2.52
C SER A 93 -0.43 -17.55 -2.63
N ASN A 94 -0.13 -18.60 -1.86
CA ASN A 94 1.17 -19.26 -1.85
C ASN A 94 2.33 -18.28 -1.56
N ASP A 95 2.20 -17.50 -0.50
CA ASP A 95 3.08 -16.40 -0.06
C ASP A 95 3.06 -15.13 -0.91
N SER A 96 2.43 -15.15 -2.09
CA SER A 96 2.25 -13.95 -2.92
C SER A 96 1.03 -13.14 -2.48
N ILE A 97 1.16 -11.82 -2.42
CA ILE A 97 0.07 -10.89 -2.17
C ILE A 97 -0.84 -10.85 -3.41
N ILE A 98 -2.15 -10.83 -3.19
CA ILE A 98 -3.15 -10.63 -4.23
C ILE A 98 -3.88 -9.30 -3.97
N GLY A 99 -3.77 -8.39 -4.93
CA GLY A 99 -4.58 -7.18 -5.00
C GLY A 99 -4.14 -6.09 -4.03
N ILE A 100 -5.04 -5.72 -3.11
CA ILE A 100 -4.92 -4.52 -2.29
C ILE A 100 -4.73 -4.91 -0.82
N GLU A 101 -3.73 -4.33 -0.17
CA GLU A 101 -3.60 -4.29 1.28
C GLU A 101 -4.29 -3.02 1.80
N TYR A 102 -5.10 -3.21 2.84
CA TYR A 102 -5.75 -2.12 3.55
C TYR A 102 -5.20 -2.04 4.98
N THR A 103 -4.98 -0.82 5.46
CA THR A 103 -4.85 -0.54 6.90
C THR A 103 -5.89 0.50 7.30
N TRP A 104 -6.29 0.45 8.56
CA TRP A 104 -7.28 1.36 9.12
C TRP A 104 -6.77 1.96 10.42
N TYR A 105 -7.21 3.17 10.74
CA TYR A 105 -7.10 3.76 12.06
C TYR A 105 -7.99 3.02 13.07
N GLU A 106 -7.73 3.22 14.37
CA GLU A 106 -8.56 2.66 15.43
C GLU A 106 -10.04 3.07 15.35
N ASN A 107 -10.34 4.23 14.76
CA ASN A 107 -11.71 4.70 14.52
C ASN A 107 -12.42 3.99 13.34
N GLY A 108 -11.74 3.04 12.68
CA GLY A 108 -12.26 2.27 11.55
C GLY A 108 -12.17 2.96 10.19
N LYS A 109 -11.64 4.19 10.11
CA LYS A 109 -11.37 4.87 8.83
C LYS A 109 -10.10 4.30 8.20
N THR A 110 -10.10 4.16 6.88
CA THR A 110 -8.92 3.71 6.14
C THR A 110 -7.76 4.67 6.41
N GLU A 111 -6.57 4.11 6.62
CA GLU A 111 -5.31 4.85 6.76
C GLU A 111 -4.50 4.71 5.47
N PHE A 112 -4.31 3.47 5.00
CA PHE A 112 -3.60 3.19 3.75
C PHE A 112 -4.37 2.21 2.86
N GLU A 113 -4.24 2.44 1.55
CA GLU A 113 -4.57 1.48 0.49
C GLU A 113 -3.30 1.27 -0.35
N LYS A 114 -2.79 0.03 -0.38
CA LYS A 114 -1.57 -0.32 -1.12
C LYS A 114 -1.89 -1.36 -2.17
N HIS A 115 -1.64 -1.03 -3.43
CA HIS A 115 -1.90 -1.87 -4.58
C HIS A 115 -0.62 -2.58 -5.00
N TYR A 116 -0.69 -3.89 -5.20
CA TYR A 116 0.44 -4.71 -5.60
C TYR A 116 0.22 -5.37 -6.97
N GLU A 117 1.25 -5.36 -7.79
CA GLU A 117 1.38 -6.15 -9.02
C GLU A 117 2.65 -6.99 -8.91
N ASP A 118 2.56 -8.30 -9.18
CA ASP A 118 3.68 -9.25 -9.02
C ASP A 118 4.45 -9.12 -7.70
N ASN A 119 3.71 -9.06 -6.58
CA ASN A 119 4.23 -8.85 -5.22
C ASN A 119 4.97 -7.53 -4.99
N ARG A 120 4.76 -6.53 -5.84
CA ARG A 120 5.46 -5.26 -5.78
C ARG A 120 4.47 -4.11 -5.70
N LEU A 121 4.74 -3.14 -4.82
CA LEU A 121 3.90 -1.95 -4.67
C LEU A 121 3.92 -1.13 -5.97
N VAL A 122 2.73 -0.83 -6.50
CA VAL A 122 2.55 0.03 -7.69
C VAL A 122 1.81 1.33 -7.37
N ARG A 123 1.01 1.33 -6.30
CA ARG A 123 0.29 2.53 -5.84
C ARG A 123 0.07 2.47 -4.35
N LEU A 124 0.31 3.58 -3.66
CA LEU A 124 -0.04 3.77 -2.26
C LEU A 124 -0.91 5.01 -2.14
N ILE A 125 -2.03 4.90 -1.43
CA ILE A 125 -2.90 6.01 -1.06
C ILE A 125 -2.90 6.13 0.46
N LYS A 126 -2.74 7.34 0.97
CA LYS A 126 -2.85 7.66 2.39
C LYS A 126 -4.04 8.58 2.64
N TYR A 127 -4.80 8.23 3.66
CA TYR A 127 -5.92 9.00 4.16
C TYR A 127 -5.59 9.53 5.56
N ASP A 128 -6.27 10.61 5.98
CA ASP A 128 -6.25 11.07 7.38
C ASP A 128 -7.34 10.38 8.22
N GLN A 129 -7.39 10.71 9.52
CA GLN A 129 -8.36 10.12 10.45
C GLN A 129 -9.83 10.50 10.16
N LEU A 130 -10.07 11.51 9.31
CA LEU A 130 -11.40 11.90 8.84
C LEU A 130 -11.79 11.18 7.54
N GLY A 131 -10.86 10.44 6.93
CA GLY A 131 -11.04 9.73 5.67
C GLY A 131 -10.75 10.60 4.43
N LEU A 132 -10.10 11.74 4.60
CA LEU A 132 -9.65 12.55 3.46
C LEU A 132 -8.34 12.00 2.91
N LYS A 133 -8.26 11.80 1.60
CA LYS A 133 -7.03 11.48 0.89
C LYS A 133 -6.05 12.65 0.99
N ILE A 134 -4.88 12.41 1.57
CA ILE A 134 -3.86 13.45 1.79
C ILE A 134 -2.58 13.23 1.00
N TYR A 135 -2.31 11.99 0.58
CA TYR A 135 -1.12 11.64 -0.18
C TYR A 135 -1.34 10.41 -1.06
N GLN A 136 -0.63 10.36 -2.18
CA GLN A 136 -0.57 9.22 -3.07
C GLN A 136 0.79 9.17 -3.74
N GLU A 137 1.32 7.97 -3.88
CA GLU A 137 2.43 7.69 -4.80
C GLU A 137 2.04 6.59 -5.79
N GLU A 138 2.49 6.74 -7.03
CA GLU A 138 2.30 5.79 -8.12
C GLU A 138 3.65 5.47 -8.77
N TYR A 139 3.91 4.20 -9.02
CA TYR A 139 5.10 3.71 -9.72
C TYR A 139 4.70 3.27 -11.13
N LEU A 140 5.34 3.87 -12.15
CA LEU A 140 5.09 3.62 -13.57
C LEU A 140 6.37 3.10 -14.25
N VAL A 141 6.24 2.53 -15.46
CA VAL A 141 7.36 2.14 -16.35
C VAL A 141 8.44 1.32 -15.64
N ASP A 142 8.16 0.05 -15.34
CA ASP A 142 9.05 -0.83 -14.56
C ASP A 142 9.56 -0.19 -13.25
N LYS A 143 8.80 0.78 -12.72
CA LYS A 143 9.06 1.56 -11.50
C LYS A 143 10.25 2.51 -11.58
N THR A 144 10.71 2.83 -12.78
CA THR A 144 11.68 3.91 -12.97
C THR A 144 11.02 5.27 -12.79
N VAL A 145 9.72 5.37 -13.05
CA VAL A 145 8.95 6.59 -12.88
C VAL A 145 8.14 6.50 -11.58
N LYS A 146 8.21 7.56 -10.77
CA LYS A 146 7.32 7.72 -9.61
C LYS A 146 6.61 9.06 -9.69
N ILE A 147 5.31 9.09 -9.43
CA ILE A 147 4.53 10.33 -9.30
C ILE A 147 3.97 10.40 -7.88
N GLU A 148 4.17 11.52 -7.21
CA GLU A 148 3.60 11.82 -5.91
C GLU A 148 2.57 12.93 -6.03
N TYR A 149 1.48 12.81 -5.27
CA TYR A 149 0.42 13.80 -5.18
C TYR A 149 0.12 14.10 -3.71
N GLN A 150 -0.18 15.36 -3.43
CA GLN A 150 -0.77 15.82 -2.17
C GLN A 150 -2.04 16.61 -2.45
N TRP A 151 -2.99 16.59 -1.53
CA TRP A 151 -4.27 17.29 -1.66
C TRP A 151 -4.47 18.31 -0.55
N PHE A 152 -5.21 19.36 -0.86
CA PHE A 152 -5.80 20.26 0.13
C PHE A 152 -7.02 19.62 0.81
N ILE A 153 -7.46 20.21 1.92
CA ILE A 153 -8.68 19.79 2.63
C ILE A 153 -9.93 19.82 1.74
N ASN A 154 -9.96 20.71 0.75
CA ASN A 154 -11.05 20.84 -0.22
C ASN A 154 -10.97 19.82 -1.38
N LYS A 155 -10.06 18.82 -1.30
CA LYS A 155 -9.84 17.76 -2.28
C LYS A 155 -9.21 18.21 -3.60
N GLN A 156 -8.79 19.46 -3.74
CA GLN A 156 -7.98 19.90 -4.88
C GLN A 156 -6.53 19.43 -4.70
N VAL A 157 -5.85 19.13 -5.81
CA VAL A 157 -4.41 18.80 -5.77
C VAL A 157 -3.67 20.03 -5.25
N LYS A 158 -2.76 19.83 -4.30
CA LYS A 158 -1.88 20.83 -3.72
C LYS A 158 -0.52 20.82 -4.38
N GLU A 159 0.03 19.63 -4.57
CA GLU A 159 1.37 19.41 -5.09
C GLU A 159 1.41 18.11 -5.89
N GLU A 160 2.12 18.15 -7.01
CA GLU A 160 2.46 17.01 -7.85
C GLU A 160 3.98 16.98 -8.04
N LYS A 161 4.61 15.81 -7.86
CA LYS A 161 6.04 15.61 -8.12
C LYS A 161 6.25 14.41 -9.02
N TYR A 162 7.05 14.60 -10.06
CA TYR A 162 7.43 13.57 -11.01
C TYR A 162 8.92 13.26 -10.84
N TYR A 163 9.21 11.97 -10.65
CA TYR A 163 10.54 11.43 -10.45
C TYR A 163 10.86 10.42 -11.55
N GLU A 164 12.12 10.39 -11.97
CA GLU A 164 12.69 9.38 -12.85
C GLU A 164 13.95 8.81 -12.21
N ASN A 165 14.04 7.48 -12.08
CA ASN A 165 15.10 6.76 -11.38
C ASN A 165 15.40 7.35 -9.99
N ASN A 166 14.34 7.63 -9.21
CA ASN A 166 14.37 8.29 -7.90
C ASN A 166 14.95 9.72 -7.88
N THR A 167 15.18 10.34 -9.04
CA THR A 167 15.58 11.74 -9.15
C THR A 167 14.36 12.60 -9.43
N LEU A 168 14.15 13.66 -8.64
CA LEU A 168 13.08 14.62 -8.90
C LEU A 168 13.37 15.31 -10.25
N MET A 169 12.41 15.27 -11.16
CA MET A 169 12.51 15.84 -12.50
C MET A 169 11.57 17.04 -12.68
N LYS A 170 10.40 17.01 -12.03
CA LYS A 170 9.42 18.10 -12.09
C LYS A 170 8.61 18.20 -10.80
N ARG A 171 8.28 19.44 -10.42
CA ARG A 171 7.38 19.77 -9.32
C ARG A 171 6.37 20.81 -9.77
N THR A 172 5.10 20.55 -9.49
CA THR A 172 4.00 21.50 -9.73
C THR A 172 3.26 21.72 -8.43
N GLU A 173 3.01 22.98 -8.08
CA GLU A 173 2.13 23.37 -6.98
C GLU A 173 0.90 24.08 -7.51
N TYR A 174 -0.19 23.98 -6.76
CA TYR A 174 -1.49 24.52 -7.13
C TYR A 174 -2.05 25.39 -6.01
N TYR A 175 -2.88 26.35 -6.38
CA TYR A 175 -3.75 27.07 -5.47
C TYR A 175 -4.90 26.17 -5.00
N PRO A 176 -5.51 26.45 -3.85
CA PRO A 176 -6.73 25.75 -3.41
C PRO A 176 -7.89 25.84 -4.42
N THR A 177 -7.88 26.85 -5.29
CA THR A 177 -8.83 27.04 -6.40
C THR A 177 -8.55 26.12 -7.61
N GLY A 178 -7.42 25.40 -7.62
CA GLY A 178 -7.02 24.44 -8.66
C GLY A 178 -6.10 25.02 -9.74
N GLY A 179 -5.93 26.34 -9.80
CA GLY A 179 -4.96 26.97 -10.71
C GLY A 179 -3.52 26.62 -10.34
N LYS A 180 -2.62 26.51 -11.34
CA LYS A 180 -1.19 26.34 -11.06
C LYS A 180 -0.65 27.55 -10.32
N ARG A 181 0.24 27.31 -9.36
CA ARG A 181 0.94 28.33 -8.58
C ARG A 181 2.41 28.37 -8.94
N VAL A 182 3.05 27.20 -9.04
CA VAL A 182 4.47 27.03 -9.35
C VAL A 182 4.66 25.80 -10.23
N GLU A 183 5.59 25.87 -11.18
CA GLU A 183 6.07 24.72 -11.95
C GLU A 183 7.58 24.84 -12.11
N GLU A 184 8.31 23.80 -11.72
CA GLU A 184 9.77 23.76 -11.68
C GLU A 184 10.27 22.45 -12.28
N ASN A 185 11.34 22.53 -13.08
CA ASN A 185 12.00 21.37 -13.68
C ASN A 185 13.39 21.19 -13.06
N TYR A 186 13.84 19.94 -12.99
CA TYR A 186 15.06 19.57 -12.26
C TYR A 186 15.92 18.63 -13.10
N LYS A 187 17.24 18.78 -12.96
CA LYS A 187 18.25 17.91 -13.56
C LYS A 187 19.38 17.70 -12.55
N PHE A 188 19.73 16.44 -12.28
CA PHE A 188 20.75 16.07 -11.27
C PHE A 188 20.53 16.73 -9.89
N GLY A 189 19.27 16.81 -9.46
CA GLY A 189 18.89 17.37 -8.15
C GLY A 189 18.91 18.90 -8.06
N LYS A 190 19.18 19.61 -9.15
CA LYS A 190 19.14 21.08 -9.21
C LYS A 190 18.02 21.54 -10.14
N ILE A 191 17.42 22.68 -9.84
CA ILE A 191 16.48 23.33 -10.76
C ILE A 191 17.21 23.67 -12.07
N GLU A 192 16.57 23.37 -13.19
CA GLU A 192 17.17 23.45 -14.51
C GLU A 192 16.12 23.87 -15.54
N GLY A 193 16.49 24.76 -16.46
CA GLY A 193 15.60 25.24 -17.51
C GLY A 193 14.55 26.20 -16.96
N LEU A 194 13.33 26.12 -17.50
CA LEU A 194 12.25 27.06 -17.20
C LEU A 194 11.53 26.69 -15.91
N ALA A 195 11.26 27.71 -15.10
CA ALA A 195 10.36 27.65 -13.96
C ALA A 195 9.39 28.83 -13.99
N TYR A 196 8.15 28.55 -13.60
CA TYR A 196 7.05 29.49 -13.69
C TYR A 196 6.38 29.67 -12.33
N GLU A 197 5.90 30.89 -12.09
CA GLU A 197 5.03 31.23 -10.99
C GLU A 197 3.83 31.98 -11.57
N TRP A 198 2.63 31.65 -11.13
CA TRP A 198 1.39 32.29 -11.57
C TRP A 198 0.72 33.01 -10.40
N TYR A 199 -0.05 34.04 -10.72
CA TYR A 199 -1.08 34.57 -9.84
C TYR A 199 -2.29 33.63 -9.80
N GLU A 200 -3.14 33.77 -8.79
CA GLU A 200 -4.33 32.94 -8.64
C GLU A 200 -5.36 33.13 -9.78
N ASN A 201 -5.33 34.30 -10.44
CA ASN A 201 -6.13 34.55 -11.65
C ASN A 201 -5.60 33.83 -12.92
N GLY A 202 -4.50 33.09 -12.81
CA GLY A 202 -3.88 32.33 -13.90
C GLY A 202 -2.87 33.09 -14.76
N VAL A 203 -2.64 34.39 -14.48
CA VAL A 203 -1.61 35.17 -15.18
C VAL A 203 -0.22 34.78 -14.66
N ILE A 204 0.76 34.65 -15.56
CA ILE A 204 2.16 34.40 -15.16
C ILE A 204 2.65 35.60 -14.34
N LYS A 205 3.09 35.35 -13.11
CA LYS A 205 3.71 36.32 -12.21
C LYS A 205 5.21 36.43 -12.45
N ALA A 206 5.87 35.28 -12.66
CA ALA A 206 7.29 35.25 -12.94
C ALA A 206 7.67 34.05 -13.83
N GLU A 207 8.62 34.30 -14.73
CA GLU A 207 9.34 33.27 -15.48
C GLU A 207 10.81 33.34 -15.09
N ARG A 208 11.39 32.20 -14.74
CA ARG A 208 12.80 32.07 -14.35
C ARG A 208 13.47 31.05 -15.26
N THR A 209 14.67 31.36 -15.71
CA THR A 209 15.53 30.40 -16.41
C THR A 209 16.70 30.05 -15.52
N TYR A 210 16.94 28.75 -15.34
CA TYR A 210 18.01 28.20 -14.52
C TYR A 210 19.01 27.40 -15.35
N SER A 211 20.29 27.48 -14.96
CA SER A 211 21.40 26.70 -15.49
C SER A 211 22.24 26.21 -14.30
N GLY A 212 22.34 24.89 -14.11
CA GLY A 212 23.12 24.29 -13.04
C GLY A 212 22.66 24.69 -11.63
N GLY A 213 21.37 25.01 -11.46
CA GLY A 213 20.76 25.49 -10.22
C GLY A 213 20.85 27.00 -9.98
N ASN A 214 21.51 27.77 -10.87
CA ASN A 214 21.60 29.22 -10.75
C ASN A 214 20.60 29.90 -11.69
N ILE A 215 19.95 30.97 -11.21
CA ILE A 215 19.08 31.78 -12.07
C ILE A 215 19.93 32.61 -13.03
N ILE A 216 19.66 32.49 -14.33
CA ILE A 216 20.33 33.27 -15.38
C ILE A 216 19.40 34.33 -15.97
N LYS A 217 18.08 34.16 -15.81
CA LYS A 217 17.08 35.13 -16.26
C LYS A 217 15.85 35.11 -15.36
N LEU A 218 15.31 36.29 -15.07
CA LEU A 218 14.05 36.51 -14.39
C LEU A 218 13.23 37.53 -15.16
N VAL A 219 12.00 37.17 -15.54
CA VAL A 219 11.00 38.09 -16.07
C VAL A 219 9.84 38.15 -15.09
N LYS A 220 9.42 39.35 -14.69
CA LYS A 220 8.24 39.56 -13.84
C LYS A 220 7.13 40.26 -14.61
N TYR A 221 5.90 39.95 -14.26
CA TYR A 221 4.71 40.54 -14.84
C TYR A 221 3.74 40.95 -13.72
N ASN A 222 2.91 41.96 -13.99
CA ASN A 222 1.80 42.33 -13.12
C ASN A 222 0.59 41.41 -13.34
N GLU A 223 -0.47 41.60 -12.55
CA GLU A 223 -1.69 40.78 -12.63
C GLU A 223 -2.48 40.93 -13.95
N GLN A 224 -2.17 41.96 -14.76
CA GLN A 224 -2.72 42.16 -16.11
C GLN A 224 -1.86 41.49 -17.20
N GLY A 225 -0.77 40.82 -16.83
CA GLY A 225 0.15 40.14 -17.74
C GLY A 225 1.15 41.07 -18.42
N GLN A 226 1.26 42.32 -17.96
CA GLN A 226 2.22 43.28 -18.49
C GLN A 226 3.57 43.08 -17.80
N LYS A 227 4.63 43.04 -18.61
CA LYS A 227 6.01 42.84 -18.14
C LYS A 227 6.47 44.04 -17.31
N GLU A 228 6.86 43.79 -16.07
CA GLU A 228 7.37 44.81 -15.13
C GLU A 228 8.90 44.90 -15.15
N SER A 229 9.59 43.77 -15.27
CA SER A 229 11.06 43.75 -15.28
C SER A 229 11.64 42.54 -15.99
N VAL A 230 12.86 42.71 -16.49
CA VAL A 230 13.71 41.64 -17.02
C VAL A 230 15.09 41.79 -16.42
N ASN A 231 15.53 40.79 -15.67
CA ASN A 231 16.87 40.71 -15.12
C ASN A 231 17.60 39.53 -15.76
N VAL A 232 18.82 39.77 -16.25
CA VAL A 232 19.71 38.73 -16.77
C VAL A 232 20.95 38.71 -15.88
N TYR A 233 21.34 37.52 -15.44
CA TYR A 233 22.43 37.32 -14.50
C TYR A 233 23.57 36.56 -15.18
N ASP A 234 24.80 36.97 -14.89
CA ASP A 234 26.00 36.27 -15.33
C ASP A 234 26.20 34.99 -14.50
N GLU A 235 26.40 33.85 -15.15
CA GLU A 235 26.69 32.57 -14.49
C GLU A 235 27.90 32.65 -13.55
N LYS A 236 28.85 33.56 -13.80
CA LYS A 236 30.04 33.78 -12.97
C LYS A 236 29.80 34.66 -11.73
N LYS A 237 28.61 35.27 -11.61
CA LYS A 237 28.24 36.17 -10.49
C LYS A 237 26.77 35.97 -10.12
N PRO A 238 26.41 34.82 -9.52
CA PRO A 238 25.02 34.54 -9.19
C PRO A 238 24.48 35.58 -8.20
N PRO A 239 23.20 35.98 -8.31
CA PRO A 239 22.58 36.86 -7.34
C PRO A 239 22.61 36.22 -5.95
N ALA A 240 22.82 37.03 -4.91
CA ALA A 240 22.74 36.57 -3.52
C ALA A 240 21.39 35.86 -3.28
N LYS A 241 21.43 34.66 -2.68
CA LYS A 241 20.20 33.92 -2.35
C LYS A 241 19.27 34.83 -1.53
N PRO A 242 17.96 34.91 -1.86
CA PRO A 242 17.01 35.62 -1.01
C PRO A 242 17.01 34.96 0.38
N LYS A 243 16.99 35.79 1.43
CA LYS A 243 16.86 35.36 2.83
C LYS A 243 15.48 34.78 3.11
#